data_AF-A0A6S7KIG5-F1
#
_entry.id   AF-A0A6S7KIG5-F1
#
_cell.length_a   1.000
_cell.length_b   1.000
_cell.length_c   1.000
_cell.angle_alpha   90.00
_cell.angle_beta   90.00
_cell.angle_gamma   90.00
#
_symmetry.space_group_name_H-M   'P 1'
#
loop_
_entity.id
_entity.type
_entity.pdbx_description
1 polymer ?
#
loop_
_entity_poly.entity_id
_entity_poly.type
_entity_poly.pdbx_seq_one_letter_code
_entity_poly.pdbx_strand_id
1 'polypeptide(L)'
;MASEDWTAVYSALDVDEKVSAYNSIIIKMLDEFLPEKTIRVHHSDKPWITGKMQIKARQKAFSRGDQPRYKQLCEKVANFIAKAKATYYRSKASELRTSNQSKCYDGANIIKNIEAHGVEDWLH
;
A
#
# COMPACT_ATOMS: atom_id res chain seq x y z
N MET A 1 -5.18 -20.39 16.00
CA MET A 1 -3.81 -19.85 16.04
C MET A 1 -2.90 -21.03 15.77
N ALA A 2 -2.00 -20.94 14.78
CA ALA A 2 -1.11 -22.04 14.44
C ALA A 2 -0.25 -22.38 15.67
N SER A 3 -0.25 -23.66 16.05
CA SER A 3 0.60 -24.17 17.13
C SER A 3 1.90 -24.63 16.48
N GLU A 4 2.91 -23.76 16.50
CA GLU A 4 4.22 -24.12 15.95
C GLU A 4 4.99 -25.06 16.87
N ASP A 5 5.73 -25.96 16.24
CA ASP A 5 6.62 -26.89 16.93
C ASP A 5 7.98 -26.22 17.19
N TRP A 6 8.28 -26.00 18.48
CA TRP A 6 9.53 -25.40 18.95
C TRP A 6 10.56 -26.45 19.42
N THR A 7 10.27 -27.74 19.24
CA THR A 7 11.11 -28.83 19.75
C THR A 7 12.57 -28.66 19.31
N ALA A 8 12.81 -28.29 18.04
CA ALA A 8 14.14 -28.04 17.50
C ALA A 8 14.92 -26.93 18.24
N VAL A 9 14.24 -25.90 18.74
CA VAL A 9 14.86 -24.81 19.51
C VAL A 9 15.16 -25.27 20.93
N TYR A 10 14.31 -26.09 21.54
CA TYR A 10 14.52 -26.58 22.90
C TYR A 10 15.55 -27.71 22.97
N SER A 11 15.69 -28.52 21.93
CA SER A 11 16.59 -29.67 21.88
C SER A 11 18.02 -29.35 21.43
N ALA A 12 18.27 -28.16 20.87
CA ALA A 12 19.61 -27.77 20.45
C ALA A 12 20.54 -27.56 21.66
N LEU A 13 21.75 -28.13 21.57
CA LEU A 13 22.74 -28.14 22.65
C LEU A 13 23.65 -26.90 22.60
N ASP A 14 23.90 -26.41 21.39
CA ASP A 14 24.71 -25.21 21.17
C ASP A 14 23.84 -23.96 21.00
N VAL A 15 24.38 -22.81 21.45
CA VAL A 15 23.65 -21.53 21.41
C VAL A 15 23.43 -21.06 19.97
N ASP A 16 24.41 -21.24 19.08
CA ASP A 16 24.30 -20.81 17.70
C ASP A 16 23.27 -21.68 16.95
N GLU A 17 23.25 -22.98 17.23
CA GLU A 17 22.20 -23.90 16.72
C GLU A 17 20.79 -23.48 17.16
N LYS A 18 20.66 -23.07 18.43
CA LYS A 18 19.39 -22.57 19.00
C LYS A 18 18.89 -21.34 18.26
N VAL A 19 19.78 -20.38 18.02
CA VAL A 19 19.47 -19.13 17.32
C VAL A 19 19.11 -19.41 15.86
N SER A 20 19.84 -20.31 15.20
CA SER A 20 19.56 -20.72 13.82
C SER A 20 18.19 -21.38 13.68
N ALA A 21 17.85 -22.33 14.58
CA ALA A 21 16.55 -22.99 14.59
C ALA A 21 15.40 -22.00 14.83
N TYR A 22 15.58 -21.07 15.78
CA TYR A 22 14.61 -20.01 16.05
C TYR A 22 14.38 -19.13 14.83
N ASN A 23 15.45 -18.60 14.24
CA ASN A 23 15.37 -17.74 13.08
C ASN A 23 14.70 -18.44 11.89
N SER A 24 14.99 -19.71 11.67
CA SER A 24 14.39 -20.50 10.59
C SER A 24 12.88 -20.61 10.74
N ILE A 25 12.37 -20.87 11.96
CA ILE A 25 10.93 -20.93 12.25
C ILE A 25 10.29 -19.56 12.02
N ILE A 26 10.90 -18.49 12.54
CA ILE A 26 10.37 -17.13 12.39
C ILE A 26 10.35 -16.70 10.93
N ILE A 27 11.43 -16.91 10.17
CA ILE A 27 11.49 -16.57 8.74
C ILE A 27 10.41 -17.32 7.97
N LYS A 28 10.25 -18.63 8.21
CA LYS A 28 9.18 -19.43 7.58
C LYS A 28 7.80 -18.85 7.87
N MET A 29 7.54 -18.47 9.13
CA MET A 29 6.27 -17.84 9.52
C MET A 29 6.09 -16.47 8.87
N LEU A 30 7.15 -15.67 8.78
CA LEU A 30 7.12 -14.39 8.07
C LEU A 30 6.79 -14.59 6.59
N ASP A 31 7.38 -15.59 5.92
CA ASP A 31 7.10 -15.87 4.52
C ASP A 31 5.67 -16.35 4.28
N GLU A 32 5.11 -17.13 5.20
CA GLU A 32 3.74 -17.65 5.11
C GLU A 32 2.69 -16.55 5.36
N PHE A 33 2.85 -15.79 6.45
CA PHE A 33 1.84 -14.83 6.89
C PHE A 33 2.07 -13.41 6.37
N LEU A 34 3.32 -13.04 6.07
CA LEU A 34 3.73 -11.73 5.57
C LEU A 34 4.64 -11.86 4.33
N PRO A 35 4.18 -12.54 3.26
CA PRO A 35 5.00 -12.73 2.07
C PRO A 35 5.42 -11.39 1.47
N GLU A 36 6.71 -11.30 1.11
CA GLU A 36 7.23 -10.15 0.39
C GLU A 36 6.47 -9.98 -0.94
N LYS A 37 6.09 -8.74 -1.25
CA LYS A 37 5.36 -8.42 -2.49
C LYS A 37 6.10 -7.34 -3.25
N THR A 38 6.68 -7.72 -4.38
CA THR A 38 7.22 -6.77 -5.34
C THR A 38 6.11 -6.22 -6.22
N ILE A 39 6.03 -4.91 -6.33
CA ILE A 39 5.10 -4.22 -7.23
C ILE A 39 5.92 -3.48 -8.28
N ARG A 40 5.66 -3.76 -9.56
CA ARG A 40 6.21 -2.97 -10.65
C ARG A 40 5.35 -1.72 -10.82
N VAL A 41 6.01 -0.56 -10.80
CA VAL A 41 5.39 0.74 -11.06
C VAL A 41 6.01 1.26 -12.35
N HIS A 42 5.17 1.65 -13.30
CA HIS A 42 5.60 2.28 -14.54
C HIS A 42 5.86 3.78 -14.31
N HIS A 43 6.78 4.40 -15.04
CA HIS A 43 7.09 5.82 -14.88
C HIS A 43 5.90 6.74 -15.19
N SER A 44 4.97 6.29 -16.03
CA SER A 44 3.71 7.00 -16.33
C SER A 44 2.60 6.72 -15.32
N ASP A 45 2.79 5.79 -14.38
CA ASP A 45 1.82 5.56 -13.32
C ASP A 45 1.74 6.81 -12.45
N LYS A 46 0.51 7.19 -12.10
CA LYS A 46 0.28 8.32 -11.22
C LYS A 46 0.96 8.07 -9.87
N PRO A 47 1.58 9.08 -9.25
CA PRO A 47 2.39 8.88 -8.03
C PRO A 47 1.58 8.43 -6.80
N TRP A 48 0.25 8.56 -6.85
CA TRP A 48 -0.67 8.04 -5.83
C TRP A 48 -1.13 6.59 -6.07
N ILE A 49 -0.69 5.94 -7.16
CA ILE A 49 -0.91 4.50 -7.39
C ILE A 49 0.12 3.74 -6.56
N THR A 50 -0.38 2.97 -5.58
CA THR A 50 0.49 2.11 -4.76
C THR A 50 0.04 0.66 -4.91
N GLY A 51 0.93 -0.30 -4.76
CA GLY A 51 0.56 -1.71 -4.88
C GLY A 51 -0.26 -2.27 -3.71
N LYS A 52 -0.60 -1.44 -2.71
CA LYS A 52 -1.64 -1.74 -1.72
C LYS A 52 -3.05 -1.71 -2.33
N MET A 53 -3.19 -1.11 -3.51
CA MET A 53 -4.46 -0.97 -4.20
C MET A 53 -4.90 -2.32 -4.79
N GLN A 54 -6.07 -2.82 -4.40
CA GLN A 54 -6.59 -4.14 -4.78
C GLN A 54 -7.10 -4.23 -6.23
N ILE A 55 -6.43 -3.55 -7.18
CA ILE A 55 -6.82 -3.43 -8.59
C ILE A 55 -6.87 -4.81 -9.26
N LYS A 56 -5.84 -5.64 -9.03
CA LYS A 56 -5.78 -7.01 -9.57
C LYS A 56 -6.91 -7.88 -9.04
N ALA A 57 -7.23 -7.76 -7.74
CA ALA A 57 -8.34 -8.50 -7.15
C ALA A 57 -9.68 -8.06 -7.76
N ARG A 58 -9.87 -6.75 -7.99
CA ARG A 58 -11.05 -6.20 -8.66
C ARG A 58 -11.19 -6.76 -10.08
N GLN A 59 -10.13 -6.71 -10.88
CA GLN A 59 -10.10 -7.26 -12.24
C GLN A 59 -10.39 -8.77 -12.26
N LYS A 60 -9.87 -9.51 -11.28
CA LYS A 60 -10.12 -10.94 -11.11
C LYS A 60 -11.58 -11.25 -10.72
N ALA A 61 -12.20 -10.42 -9.86
CA ALA A 61 -13.61 -10.57 -9.51
C ALA A 61 -14.51 -10.31 -10.72
N PHE A 62 -14.21 -9.26 -11.50
CA PHE A 62 -14.93 -8.94 -12.74
C PHE A 62 -14.86 -10.09 -13.76
N SER A 63 -13.65 -10.58 -14.06
CA SER A 63 -13.45 -11.68 -15.01
C SER A 63 -14.10 -13.00 -14.57
N ARG A 64 -14.32 -13.20 -13.27
CA ARG A 64 -15.02 -14.37 -12.71
C ARG A 64 -16.53 -14.21 -12.63
N GLY A 65 -17.07 -13.04 -12.96
CA GLY A 65 -18.50 -12.74 -12.82
C GLY A 65 -18.98 -12.59 -11.36
N ASP A 66 -18.07 -12.47 -10.39
CA ASP A 66 -18.39 -12.28 -8.97
C ASP A 66 -18.78 -10.82 -8.71
N GLN A 67 -20.01 -10.47 -9.07
CA GLN A 67 -20.53 -9.10 -9.00
C GLN A 67 -20.55 -8.50 -7.59
N PRO A 68 -20.98 -9.21 -6.52
CA PRO A 68 -20.95 -8.67 -5.17
C PRO A 68 -19.53 -8.31 -4.73
N ARG A 69 -18.56 -9.20 -4.98
CA ARG A 69 -17.16 -8.95 -4.62
C ARG A 69 -16.54 -7.87 -5.49
N TYR A 70 -16.89 -7.81 -6.77
CA TYR A 70 -16.46 -6.76 -7.67
C TYR A 70 -16.90 -5.38 -7.16
N LYS A 71 -18.17 -5.21 -6.80
CA LYS A 71 -18.70 -3.95 -6.25
C LYS A 71 -17.97 -3.52 -4.98
N GLN A 72 -17.80 -4.43 -4.02
CA GLN A 72 -17.04 -4.17 -2.79
C GLN A 72 -15.59 -3.74 -3.08
N LEU A 73 -14.94 -4.37 -4.07
CA LEU A 73 -13.57 -4.04 -4.45
C LEU A 73 -13.50 -2.70 -5.18
N CYS A 74 -14.51 -2.32 -5.97
CA CYS A 74 -14.62 -0.99 -6.57
C CYS A 74 -14.64 0.10 -5.51
N GLU A 75 -15.52 -0.03 -4.50
CA GLU A 75 -15.64 0.92 -3.39
C GLU A 75 -14.32 1.02 -2.60
N LYS A 76 -13.70 -0.12 -2.28
CA LYS A 76 -12.39 -0.15 -1.60
C LYS A 76 -11.30 0.54 -2.42
N VAL A 77 -11.24 0.28 -3.73
CA VAL A 77 -10.26 0.91 -4.62
C VAL A 77 -10.50 2.41 -4.73
N ALA A 78 -11.74 2.85 -4.89
CA ALA A 78 -12.09 4.28 -4.96
C ALA A 78 -11.68 5.03 -3.68
N ASN A 79 -12.03 4.48 -2.51
CA ASN A 79 -11.64 5.02 -1.21
C ASN A 79 -10.12 5.08 -1.04
N PHE A 80 -9.40 4.06 -1.50
CA PHE A 80 -7.95 4.04 -1.47
C PHE A 80 -7.35 5.13 -2.36
N ILE A 81 -7.86 5.30 -3.59
CA ILE A 81 -7.42 6.35 -4.52
C ILE A 81 -7.63 7.74 -3.91
N ALA A 82 -8.81 7.99 -3.35
CA ALA A 82 -9.13 9.28 -2.74
C ALA A 82 -8.15 9.62 -1.60
N LYS A 83 -7.89 8.66 -0.71
CA LYS A 83 -6.91 8.81 0.38
C LYS A 83 -5.49 9.03 -0.14
N ALA A 84 -5.08 8.25 -1.13
CA ALA A 84 -3.74 8.34 -1.70
C ALA A 84 -3.50 9.69 -2.41
N LYS A 85 -4.49 10.16 -3.18
CA LYS A 85 -4.49 11.50 -3.79
C LYS A 85 -4.37 12.58 -2.71
N ALA A 86 -5.23 12.54 -1.69
CA ALA A 86 -5.23 13.54 -0.62
C ALA A 86 -3.88 13.61 0.11
N THR A 87 -3.29 12.45 0.46
CA THR A 87 -1.96 12.39 1.08
C THR A 87 -0.87 12.92 0.16
N TYR A 88 -0.88 12.54 -1.12
CA TYR A 88 0.10 13.01 -2.11
C TYR A 88 0.06 14.54 -2.25
N TYR A 89 -1.12 15.10 -2.50
CA TYR A 89 -1.26 16.54 -2.68
C TYR A 89 -0.95 17.33 -1.40
N ARG A 90 -1.32 16.82 -0.21
CA ARG A 90 -0.93 17.42 1.07
C ARG A 90 0.59 17.45 1.25
N SER A 91 1.27 16.33 1.00
CA SER A 91 2.73 16.26 1.04
C SER A 91 3.36 17.24 0.05
N LYS A 92 2.86 17.26 -1.19
CA LYS A 92 3.36 18.14 -2.24
C LYS A 92 3.19 19.61 -1.90
N ALA A 93 2.03 20.01 -1.38
CA ALA A 93 1.80 21.38 -0.93
C ALA A 93 2.72 21.76 0.25
N SER A 94 2.99 20.83 1.16
CA SER A 94 3.95 21.04 2.26
C SER A 94 5.39 21.22 1.75
N GLU A 95 5.83 20.36 0.83
CA GLU A 95 7.16 20.46 0.18
C GLU A 95 7.35 21.80 -0.55
N LEU A 96 6.32 22.26 -1.25
CA LEU A 96 6.38 23.54 -1.97
C LEU A 96 6.38 24.74 -1.02
N ARG A 97 5.74 24.62 0.15
CA ARG A 97 5.79 25.66 1.19
C ARG A 97 7.17 25.78 1.83
N THR A 98 7.93 24.69 1.92
CA THR A 98 9.28 24.69 2.49
C THR A 98 10.37 24.95 1.45
N SER A 99 10.14 24.65 0.17
CA SER A 99 11.08 24.86 -0.94
C SER A 99 10.83 26.20 -1.64
N ASN A 100 11.47 27.26 -1.16
CA ASN A 100 11.70 28.56 -1.81
C ASN A 100 10.44 29.30 -2.36
N GLN A 101 10.17 30.49 -1.81
CA GLN A 101 9.04 31.37 -2.11
C GLN A 101 8.81 31.63 -3.62
N SER A 102 9.85 31.55 -4.46
CA SER A 102 9.76 31.81 -5.90
C SER A 102 9.02 30.74 -6.72
N LYS A 103 8.82 29.52 -6.19
CA LYS A 103 8.03 28.45 -6.84
C LYS A 103 6.54 28.47 -6.46
N CYS A 104 6.09 29.49 -5.73
CA CYS A 104 4.73 29.59 -5.20
C CYS A 104 3.63 29.61 -6.28
N TYR A 105 3.93 30.06 -7.51
CA TYR A 105 2.97 30.11 -8.62
C TYR A 105 2.51 28.71 -9.08
N ASP A 106 3.40 27.71 -9.09
CA ASP A 106 3.03 26.33 -9.42
C ASP A 106 2.24 25.67 -8.28
N GLY A 107 2.59 25.98 -7.03
CA GLY A 107 1.86 25.52 -5.84
C GLY A 107 0.45 26.11 -5.73
N ALA A 108 0.25 27.36 -6.13
CA ALA A 108 -1.04 28.03 -6.11
C ALA A 108 -2.06 27.37 -7.05
N ASN A 109 -1.62 26.85 -8.21
CA ASN A 109 -2.49 26.10 -9.12
C ASN A 109 -2.86 24.72 -8.57
N ILE A 110 -1.95 24.04 -7.86
CA ILE A 110 -2.23 22.76 -7.20
C ILE A 110 -3.22 22.97 -6.04
N ILE A 111 -3.03 24.03 -5.24
CA ILE A 111 -3.93 24.39 -4.13
C ILE A 111 -5.32 24.81 -4.66
N LYS A 112 -5.38 25.66 -5.70
CA LYS A 112 -6.64 25.99 -6.38
C LYS A 112 -7.37 24.76 -6.90
N ASN A 113 -6.65 23.75 -7.40
CA ASN A 113 -7.28 22.50 -7.87
C ASN A 113 -7.87 21.66 -6.73
N ILE A 114 -7.25 21.71 -5.54
CA ILE A 114 -7.74 21.05 -4.31
C ILE A 114 -8.98 21.79 -3.77
N GLU A 115 -8.99 23.12 -3.83
CA GLU A 115 -10.08 23.98 -3.34
C GLU A 115 -11.28 24.03 -4.30
N ALA A 116 -11.06 24.00 -5.62
CA ALA A 116 -12.11 24.16 -6.63
C ALA A 116 -12.98 22.90 -6.86
N HIS A 117 -12.47 21.71 -6.56
CA HIS A 117 -13.18 20.44 -6.84
C HIS A 117 -13.52 19.63 -5.59
N GLY A 118 -13.12 20.11 -4.40
CA GLY A 118 -13.23 19.34 -3.18
C GLY A 118 -12.61 17.94 -3.29
N VAL A 119 -12.71 17.14 -2.24
CA VAL A 119 -12.31 15.72 -2.31
C VAL A 119 -13.40 14.89 -3.02
N GLU A 120 -14.58 15.46 -3.26
CA GLU A 120 -15.81 14.75 -3.62
C GLU A 120 -16.16 14.76 -5.12
N ASP A 121 -15.73 15.75 -5.93
CA ASP A 121 -16.10 15.80 -7.37
C ASP A 121 -15.32 14.81 -8.26
N TRP A 122 -14.36 14.07 -7.71
CA TRP A 122 -13.50 13.16 -8.47
C TRP A 122 -14.03 11.72 -8.58
N LEU A 123 -15.32 11.49 -8.25
CA LEU A 123 -16.01 10.19 -8.24
C LEU A 123 -17.01 9.98 -9.39
N HIS A 124 -16.96 10.80 -10.45
CA HIS A 124 -17.69 10.57 -11.70
C HIS A 124 -16.75 10.22 -12.85
#